data_AF-A0A9E3C4R8-F1
#
_entry.id   AF-A0A9E3C4R8-F1
#
_cell.length_a   1.000
_cell.length_b   1.000
_cell.length_c   1.000
_cell.angle_alpha   90.00
_cell.angle_beta   90.00
_cell.angle_gamma   90.00
#
_symmetry.space_group_name_H-M   'P 1'
#
loop_
_entity.id
_entity.type
_entity.pdbx_description
1 polymer ?
#
loop_
_entity_poly.entity_id
_entity_poly.type
_entity_poly.pdbx_seq_one_letter_code
_entity_poly.pdbx_strand_id
1 'polypeptide(L)' 'PLLEEKQDTPLSVYCCGPTPMMRAVAELCLSHNVPCQLSVEVGMPCGLGVCMACVIDLADGRRVRCCTDGPVFRAEEVTW' A
#
# COMPACT_ATOMS: atom_id res chain seq x y z
N PRO A 1 -10.45 16.09 -10.93
CA PRO A 1 -9.44 15.00 -10.90
C PRO A 1 -9.91 13.78 -11.70
N LEU A 2 -8.98 12.92 -12.20
CA LEU A 2 -9.33 11.69 -12.95
C LEU A 2 -10.29 10.75 -12.18
N LEU A 3 -10.35 10.87 -10.85
CA LEU A 3 -11.24 10.12 -9.96
C LEU A 3 -12.65 10.73 -9.80
N GLU A 4 -12.89 11.92 -10.36
CA GLU A 4 -14.19 12.61 -10.36
C GLU A 4 -14.90 12.51 -11.73
N GLU A 5 -14.20 12.06 -12.76
CA GLU A 5 -14.76 11.87 -14.09
C GLU A 5 -15.55 10.55 -14.15
N LYS A 6 -16.67 10.55 -14.91
CA LYS A 6 -17.44 9.33 -15.16
C LYS A 6 -16.66 8.45 -16.13
N GLN A 7 -15.99 7.43 -15.60
CA GLN A 7 -15.37 6.37 -16.39
C GLN A 7 -16.37 5.23 -16.61
N ASP A 8 -16.59 4.83 -17.87
CA ASP A 8 -17.35 3.62 -18.22
C ASP A 8 -16.58 2.32 -17.91
N THR A 9 -15.30 2.42 -17.54
CA THR A 9 -14.44 1.29 -17.21
C THR A 9 -14.04 1.28 -15.73
N PRO A 10 -13.88 0.09 -15.11
CA PRO A 10 -13.39 0.01 -13.74
C PRO A 10 -11.96 0.55 -13.66
N LEU A 11 -11.72 1.43 -12.68
CA LEU A 11 -10.42 2.04 -12.43
C LEU A 11 -9.74 1.37 -11.24
N SER A 12 -8.43 1.14 -11.36
CA SER A 12 -7.57 0.70 -10.26
C SER A 12 -6.33 1.58 -10.20
N VAL A 13 -5.89 1.91 -8.99
CA VAL A 13 -4.69 2.74 -8.75
C VAL A 13 -3.56 1.88 -8.22
N TYR A 14 -2.36 2.11 -8.75
CA TYR A 14 -1.13 1.49 -8.27
C TYR A 14 -0.15 2.61 -7.91
N CYS A 15 0.46 2.55 -6.74
CA CYS A 15 1.37 3.58 -6.26
C CYS A 15 2.63 2.98 -5.64
N CYS A 16 3.76 3.60 -5.93
CA CYS A 16 5.03 3.38 -5.25
C CYS A 16 5.69 4.74 -5.04
N GLY A 17 6.42 4.92 -3.94
CA GLY A 17 7.15 6.14 -3.64
C GLY A 17 7.15 6.46 -2.14
N PRO A 18 7.49 7.70 -1.75
CA PRO A 18 7.63 8.05 -0.34
C PRO A 18 6.34 7.81 0.46
N THR A 19 6.47 7.37 1.71
CA THR A 19 5.33 7.09 2.60
C THR A 19 4.27 8.19 2.64
N PRO A 20 4.61 9.50 2.74
CA PRO A 20 3.60 10.56 2.73
C PRO A 20 2.80 10.64 1.41
N MET A 21 3.43 10.32 0.28
CA MET A 21 2.77 10.30 -1.02
C MET A 21 1.82 9.11 -1.11
N MET A 22 2.28 7.91 -0.72
CA MET A 22 1.42 6.73 -0.74
C MET A 22 0.24 6.88 0.21
N ARG A 23 0.43 7.49 1.39
CA ARG A 23 -0.65 7.84 2.32
C ARG A 23 -1.71 8.72 1.66
N ALA A 24 -1.29 9.80 1.01
CA ALA A 24 -2.21 10.73 0.34
C ALA A 24 -2.98 10.04 -0.80
N VAL A 25 -2.31 9.18 -1.58
CA VAL A 25 -2.97 8.39 -2.63
C VAL A 25 -3.95 7.38 -2.03
N ALA A 26 -3.59 6.70 -0.95
CA ALA A 26 -4.45 5.76 -0.26
C ALA A 26 -5.72 6.43 0.27
N GLU A 27 -5.58 7.56 0.99
CA GLU A 27 -6.69 8.34 1.52
C GLU A 27 -7.64 8.80 0.39
N LEU A 28 -7.09 9.28 -0.74
CA LEU A 28 -7.86 9.70 -1.90
C LEU A 28 -8.60 8.53 -2.58
N CYS A 29 -7.95 7.37 -2.74
CA CYS A 29 -8.59 6.21 -3.37
C CYS A 29 -9.69 5.63 -2.48
N LEU A 30 -9.46 5.57 -1.17
CA LEU A 30 -10.45 5.11 -0.19
C LEU A 30 -11.69 6.02 -0.17
N SER A 31 -11.52 7.35 -0.22
CA SER A 31 -12.67 8.27 -0.23
C SER A 31 -13.52 8.18 -1.50
N HIS A 32 -12.93 7.75 -2.63
CA HIS A 32 -13.63 7.52 -3.89
C HIS A 32 -14.05 6.05 -4.11
N ASN A 33 -13.83 5.15 -3.14
CA ASN A 33 -14.05 3.71 -3.26
C ASN A 33 -13.35 3.09 -4.49
N VAL A 34 -12.15 3.57 -4.82
CA VAL A 34 -11.32 3.06 -5.92
C VAL A 34 -10.30 2.06 -5.38
N PRO A 35 -10.24 0.84 -5.92
CA PRO A 35 -9.20 -0.13 -5.54
C PRO A 35 -7.80 0.45 -5.71
N CYS A 36 -6.99 0.35 -4.66
CA CYS A 36 -5.63 0.88 -4.66
C CYS A 36 -4.64 -0.13 -4.07
N GLN A 37 -3.52 -0.34 -4.78
CA GLN A 37 -2.40 -1.16 -4.35
C GLN A 37 -1.13 -0.30 -4.18
N LEU A 38 -0.42 -0.54 -3.09
CA LEU A 38 0.69 0.27 -2.61
C LEU A 38 1.92 -0.61 -2.44
N SER A 39 2.99 -0.30 -3.17
CA SER A 39 4.29 -0.94 -2.97
C SER A 39 5.04 -0.18 -1.88
N VAL A 40 4.90 -0.64 -0.63
CA VAL A 40 5.45 0.09 0.52
C VAL A 40 6.97 0.05 0.56
N GLU A 41 7.56 1.16 0.97
CA GLU A 41 9.01 1.30 1.14
C GLU A 41 9.38 1.03 2.60
N VAL A 42 10.18 0.00 2.85
CA VAL A 42 10.71 -0.33 4.18
C VAL A 42 12.12 -0.89 4.02
N GLY A 43 12.98 -0.66 5.01
CA GLY A 43 14.32 -1.21 5.04
C GLY A 43 14.31 -2.74 4.89
N MET A 44 14.92 -3.24 3.82
CA MET A 44 14.90 -4.65 3.45
C MET A 44 16.32 -5.23 3.33
N PRO A 45 17.10 -5.28 4.43
CA PRO A 45 18.52 -5.62 4.37
C PRO A 45 18.80 -7.07 3.94
N CYS A 46 17.97 -8.03 4.38
CA CYS A 46 18.17 -9.43 4.00
C CYS A 46 17.34 -9.86 2.79
N GLY A 47 16.12 -9.32 2.59
CA GLY A 47 15.21 -9.74 1.51
C GLY A 47 14.72 -11.20 1.54
N LEU A 48 15.12 -11.99 2.54
CA LEU A 48 14.92 -13.44 2.59
C LEU A 48 13.95 -13.91 3.69
N GLY A 49 13.31 -12.98 4.40
CA GLY A 49 12.34 -13.31 5.46
C GLY A 49 12.96 -13.65 6.82
N VAL A 50 14.29 -13.65 6.95
CA VAL A 50 14.99 -14.13 8.16
C VAL A 50 15.32 -13.04 9.19
N CYS A 51 15.60 -11.82 8.73
CA CYS A 51 16.15 -10.76 9.59
C CYS A 51 15.10 -9.92 10.32
N MET A 52 13.81 -10.04 9.96
CA MET A 52 12.68 -9.27 10.53
C MET A 52 12.77 -7.75 10.42
N ALA A 53 13.79 -7.19 9.75
CA ALA A 53 13.96 -5.75 9.62
C ALA A 53 12.91 -5.06 8.73
N CYS A 54 12.26 -5.79 7.83
CA CYS A 54 11.23 -5.28 6.93
C CYS A 54 9.79 -5.50 7.43
N VAL A 55 9.60 -5.66 8.75
CA VAL A 55 8.27 -5.90 9.32
C VAL A 55 7.45 -4.61 9.32
N ILE A 56 6.17 -4.73 8.96
CA ILE A 56 5.17 -3.65 9.05
C ILE A 56 3.93 -4.13 9.80
N ASP A 57 3.17 -3.18 10.33
CA ASP A 57 1.92 -3.40 11.04
C ASP A 57 0.73 -3.13 10.10
N LEU A 58 -0.16 -4.11 9.96
CA LEU A 58 -1.39 -3.98 9.16
C LEU A 58 -2.56 -3.49 10.03
N ALA A 59 -3.57 -2.91 9.39
CA ALA A 59 -4.75 -2.36 10.05
C ALA A 59 -5.55 -3.40 10.85
N ASP A 60 -5.43 -4.69 10.51
CA ASP A 60 -6.05 -5.81 11.22
C ASP A 60 -5.24 -6.33 12.43
N GLY A 61 -4.13 -5.67 12.77
CA GLY A 61 -3.26 -6.01 13.88
C GLY A 61 -2.21 -7.09 13.58
N ARG A 62 -2.16 -7.63 12.36
CA ARG A 62 -1.07 -8.53 11.96
C ARG A 62 0.23 -7.76 11.77
N ARG A 63 1.35 -8.44 12.11
CA ARG A 63 2.71 -7.99 11.78
C ARG A 63 3.26 -8.89 10.69
N VAL A 64 3.59 -8.32 9.54
CA VAL A 64 3.99 -9.07 8.34
C VAL A 64 5.36 -8.61 7.84
N ARG A 65 6.12 -9.49 7.20
CA ARG A 65 7.41 -9.14 6.60
C ARG A 65 7.19 -8.70 5.17
N CYS A 66 7.54 -7.46 4.85
CA CYS A 66 7.37 -6.91 3.52
C CYS A 66 8.08 -7.74 2.43
N CYS A 67 9.23 -8.36 2.72
CA CYS A 67 9.96 -9.16 1.74
C CYS A 67 9.33 -10.53 1.40
N THR A 68 8.43 -11.06 2.23
CA THR A 68 7.79 -12.37 2.00
C THR A 68 6.27 -12.27 1.84
N ASP A 69 5.66 -11.37 2.60
CA ASP A 69 4.21 -11.17 2.66
C ASP A 69 3.77 -9.95 1.84
N GLY A 70 4.70 -9.09 1.44
CA GLY A 70 4.50 -7.90 0.60
C GLY A 70 5.28 -7.98 -0.72
N PRO A 71 5.84 -6.86 -1.24
CA PRO A 71 5.80 -5.49 -0.72
C PRO A 71 4.53 -4.72 -1.10
N VAL A 72 3.62 -5.36 -1.84
CA VAL A 72 2.40 -4.75 -2.35
C VAL A 72 1.24 -5.08 -1.43
N PHE A 73 0.60 -4.05 -0.89
CA PHE A 73 -0.55 -4.15 0.01
C PHE A 73 -1.71 -3.31 -0.53
N ARG A 74 -2.95 -3.64 -0.15
CA ARG A 74 -4.09 -2.77 -0.47
C ARG A 74 -4.10 -1.54 0.43
N ALA A 75 -4.66 -0.44 -0.06
CA ALA A 75 -4.71 0.83 0.68
C ALA A 75 -5.36 0.71 2.07
N GLU A 76 -6.38 -0.15 2.22
CA GLU A 76 -7.05 -0.41 3.49
C GLU A 76 -6.27 -1.31 4.46
N GLU A 77 -5.21 -2.00 4.00
CA GLU A 77 -4.42 -2.91 4.84
C GLU A 77 -3.28 -2.21 5.58
N VAL A 78 -2.79 -1.08 5.05
CA VAL A 78 -1.58 -0.40 5.54
C VAL A 78 -1.91 0.59 6.65
N THR A 79 -1.13 0.55 7.73
CA THR A 79 -1.15 1.57 8.81
C THR A 79 -0.14 2.68 8.52
N TRP A 80 -0.52 3.95 8.69
CA TRP A 80 0.28 5.13 8.33
C TRP A 80 0.80 5.95 9.51
#